data_AF-A0A7J8UZE0-F1
#
_entry.id   AF-A0A7J8UZE0-F1
#
_cell.length_a   1.000
_cell.length_b   1.000
_cell.length_c   1.000
_cell.angle_alpha   90.00
_cell.angle_beta   90.00
_cell.angle_gamma   90.00
#
_symmetry.space_group_name_H-M   'P 1'
#
loop_
_entity.id
_entity.type
_entity.pdbx_description
1 polymer ?
#
loop_
_entity_poly.entity_id
_entity_poly.type
_entity_poly.pdbx_seq_one_letter_code
_entity_poly.pdbx_strand_id
1 'polypeptide(L)'
;MYHSHYGMQREGGLYGMINVSVPGVTEPFNYDADHGIILSDWYHHSAYDQSTTLSSIPFQWIGEPQSLLINGKGNYNCSGLTPGICNSTNPQCSPSTLTVIPGNLSVKAC
;
A
#
# COMPACT_ATOMS: atom_id res chain seq x y z
N MET A 1 -2.88 11.00 -5.90
CA MET A 1 -3.15 10.35 -4.59
C MET A 1 -3.91 11.33 -3.71
N TYR A 2 -4.79 10.85 -2.84
CA TYR A 2 -5.29 11.60 -1.68
C TYR A 2 -4.88 10.91 -0.37
N HIS A 3 -4.77 11.68 0.71
CA HIS A 3 -4.65 11.16 2.07
C HIS A 3 -5.14 12.19 3.09
N SER A 4 -5.49 11.76 4.30
CA SER A 4 -5.78 12.70 5.37
C SER A 4 -4.53 13.51 5.72
N HIS A 5 -4.73 14.80 5.99
CA HIS A 5 -3.70 15.73 6.41
C HIS A 5 -3.94 16.26 7.83
N TYR A 6 -4.57 15.44 8.69
CA TYR A 6 -4.79 15.75 10.10
C TYR A 6 -4.18 14.68 10.99
N GLY A 7 -3.31 15.10 11.93
CA GLY A 7 -2.59 14.20 12.83
C GLY A 7 -1.85 13.09 12.08
N MET A 8 -1.93 11.86 12.61
CA MET A 8 -1.35 10.67 11.98
C MET A 8 -2.40 9.81 11.24
N GLN A 9 -3.52 10.38 10.80
CA GLN A 9 -4.62 9.62 10.20
C GLN A 9 -4.25 8.88 8.91
N ARG A 10 -3.28 9.39 8.13
CA ARG A 10 -2.72 8.68 6.97
C ARG A 10 -2.16 7.32 7.37
N GLU A 11 -1.42 7.27 8.46
CA GLU A 11 -0.81 6.03 9.00
C GLU A 11 -1.88 5.04 9.50
N GLY A 12 -3.07 5.55 9.85
CA GLY A 12 -4.25 4.74 10.15
C GLY A 12 -4.96 4.17 8.91
N GLY A 13 -4.43 4.35 7.70
CA GLY A 13 -4.99 3.81 6.46
C GLY A 13 -5.83 4.80 5.63
N LEU A 14 -5.91 6.08 6.01
CA LEU A 14 -6.73 7.06 5.29
C LEU A 14 -5.98 7.67 4.10
N TYR A 15 -5.88 6.90 3.02
CA TYR A 15 -5.29 7.30 1.74
C TYR A 15 -5.87 6.51 0.56
N GLY A 16 -5.62 7.00 -0.66
CA GLY A 16 -6.03 6.31 -1.88
C GLY A 16 -5.47 6.94 -3.15
N MET A 17 -5.70 6.28 -4.28
CA MET A 17 -5.28 6.77 -5.60
C MET A 17 -6.35 7.70 -6.18
N ILE A 18 -5.89 8.78 -6.81
CA ILE A 18 -6.71 9.57 -7.74
C ILE A 18 -6.08 9.31 -9.10
N ASN A 19 -6.84 8.72 -10.02
CA ASN A 19 -6.45 8.62 -11.42
C ASN A 19 -7.18 9.72 -12.20
N VAL A 20 -6.45 10.51 -12.97
CA VAL A 20 -6.97 11.64 -13.73
C VAL A 20 -6.70 11.37 -15.21
N SER A 21 -7.77 11.30 -16.01
CA SER A 21 -7.68 11.19 -17.45
C SER A 21 -8.31 12.41 -18.13
N VAL A 22 -7.77 12.79 -19.27
CA VAL A 22 -8.28 13.92 -20.07
C VAL A 22 -9.07 13.36 -21.26
N PRO A 23 -10.38 13.66 -21.38
CA PRO A 23 -11.17 13.20 -22.51
C PRO A 23 -10.59 13.70 -23.83
N GLY A 24 -10.41 12.79 -24.79
CA GLY A 24 -9.93 13.12 -26.13
C GLY A 24 -8.43 13.40 -26.25
N VAL A 25 -7.66 13.25 -25.17
CA VAL A 25 -6.20 13.32 -25.20
C VAL A 25 -5.64 11.92 -24.94
N THR A 26 -4.83 11.44 -25.88
CA THR A 26 -4.07 10.20 -25.72
C THR A 26 -2.68 10.52 -25.20
N GLU A 27 -2.17 9.70 -24.29
CA GLU A 27 -0.78 9.76 -23.85
C GLU A 27 0.18 9.65 -25.04
N PRO A 28 1.40 10.23 -24.97
CA PRO A 28 2.38 10.21 -26.05
C PRO A 28 2.99 8.81 -26.32
N PHE A 29 2.45 7.77 -25.67
CA PHE A 29 2.82 6.37 -25.83
C PHE A 29 1.56 5.50 -25.77
N ASN A 30 1.55 4.42 -26.56
CA ASN A 30 0.46 3.46 -26.56
C ASN A 30 0.65 2.43 -25.44
N TYR A 31 -0.44 2.02 -24.82
CA TYR A 31 -0.49 0.93 -23.87
C TYR A 31 -1.87 0.30 -23.88
N ASP A 32 -1.94 -0.98 -23.54
CA ASP A 32 -3.19 -1.74 -23.56
C ASP A 32 -3.88 -1.76 -22.19
N ALA A 33 -3.11 -1.54 -21.11
CA ALA A 33 -3.63 -1.50 -19.74
C ALA A 33 -2.79 -0.57 -18.85
N ASP A 34 -3.47 0.15 -17.95
CA ASP A 34 -2.86 0.92 -16.86
C ASP A 34 -3.16 0.27 -15.51
N HIS A 35 -2.14 0.10 -14.68
CA HIS A 35 -2.24 -0.51 -13.36
C HIS A 35 -1.81 0.45 -12.25
N GLY A 36 -2.73 0.73 -11.33
CA GLY A 36 -2.43 1.48 -10.11
C GLY A 36 -1.71 0.62 -9.07
N ILE A 37 -0.59 1.12 -8.55
CA ILE A 37 0.09 0.52 -7.39
C ILE A 37 0.37 1.61 -6.35
N ILE A 38 -0.20 1.46 -5.16
CA ILE A 38 0.14 2.22 -3.96
C ILE A 38 1.04 1.36 -3.09
N LEU A 39 2.14 1.97 -2.63
CA LEU A 39 3.03 1.40 -1.63
C LEU A 39 2.83 2.15 -0.32
N SER A 40 2.75 1.40 0.77
CA SER A 40 2.69 1.92 2.13
C SER A 40 3.38 0.95 3.08
N ASP A 41 3.74 1.43 4.25
CA ASP A 41 4.12 0.62 5.39
C ASP A 41 2.91 0.42 6.33
N TRP A 42 3.06 -0.48 7.29
CA TRP A 42 2.02 -0.77 8.26
C TRP A 42 2.60 -1.09 9.63
N TYR A 43 2.10 -0.34 10.61
CA TYR A 43 2.41 -0.53 12.02
C TYR A 43 1.23 -1.22 12.71
N HIS A 44 1.51 -2.12 13.65
CA HIS A 44 0.47 -2.81 14.42
C HIS A 44 -0.07 -1.97 15.61
N HIS A 45 0.63 -0.90 15.97
CA HIS A 45 0.13 0.11 16.91
C HIS A 45 -0.76 1.12 16.19
N SER A 46 -1.81 1.59 16.86
CA SER A 46 -2.69 2.58 16.26
C SER A 46 -1.96 3.91 16.02
N ALA A 47 -2.43 4.69 15.05
CA ALA A 47 -1.92 6.03 14.80
C ALA A 47 -2.02 6.93 16.05
N TYR A 48 -3.02 6.69 16.90
CA TYR A 48 -3.16 7.38 18.18
C TYR A 48 -2.03 6.97 19.16
N ASP A 49 -1.81 5.68 19.38
CA ASP A 49 -0.74 5.19 20.26
C ASP A 49 0.63 5.69 19.82
N GLN A 50 0.89 5.67 18.51
CA GLN A 50 2.11 6.25 17.93
C GLN A 50 2.21 7.75 18.24
N SER A 51 1.14 8.52 18.04
CA SER A 51 1.16 9.97 18.32
C SER A 51 1.41 10.30 19.80
N THR A 52 0.85 9.49 20.72
CA THR A 52 1.01 9.68 22.16
C THR A 52 2.43 9.35 22.62
N THR A 53 3.02 8.27 22.11
CA THR A 53 4.40 7.86 22.42
C THR A 53 5.43 8.86 21.87
N LEU A 54 5.25 9.34 20.64
CA LEU A 54 6.10 10.37 20.04
C LEU A 54 6.01 11.73 20.74
N SER A 55 4.87 12.04 21.38
CA SER A 55 4.67 13.29 22.12
C SER A 55 4.95 13.14 23.63
N SER A 56 5.33 11.95 24.09
CA SER A 56 5.55 11.68 25.51
C SER A 56 6.90 12.21 26.00
N ILE A 57 7.01 12.40 27.32
CA ILE A 57 8.28 12.71 28.00
C ILE A 57 8.50 11.61 29.06
N PRO A 58 9.52 10.76 28.91
CA PRO A 58 10.53 10.75 27.86
C PRO A 58 9.96 10.35 26.49
N PHE A 59 10.56 10.88 25.41
CA PHE A 59 10.24 10.51 24.03
C PHE A 59 10.39 9.00 23.81
N GLN A 60 9.47 8.41 23.06
CA GLN A 60 9.49 7.00 22.70
C GLN A 60 9.37 6.84 21.19
N TRP A 61 10.40 6.23 20.57
CA TRP A 61 10.41 5.93 19.14
C TRP A 61 9.47 4.76 18.82
N ILE A 62 8.73 4.86 17.70
CA ILE A 62 7.74 3.85 17.27
C ILE A 62 8.37 2.59 16.68
N GLY A 63 9.66 2.63 16.33
CA GLY A 63 10.36 1.53 15.68
C GLY A 63 10.14 1.47 14.17
N GLU A 64 10.46 0.33 13.58
CA GLU A 64 10.26 0.04 12.16
C GLU A 64 8.88 -0.61 11.92
N PRO A 65 8.29 -0.48 10.72
CA PRO A 65 6.99 -1.07 10.44
C PRO A 65 7.05 -2.59 10.42
N GLN A 66 5.98 -3.24 10.88
CA GLN A 66 5.87 -4.69 10.85
C GLN A 66 5.65 -5.24 9.44
N SER A 67 5.07 -4.45 8.53
CA SER A 67 4.80 -4.91 7.17
C SER A 67 4.93 -3.79 6.15
N LEU A 68 5.32 -4.16 4.94
CA LEU A 68 5.12 -3.35 3.75
C LEU A 68 3.85 -3.83 3.04
N LEU A 69 3.07 -2.89 2.53
CA LEU A 69 1.82 -3.12 1.85
C LEU A 69 1.93 -2.73 0.37
N ILE A 70 1.40 -3.59 -0.49
CA ILE A 70 1.17 -3.31 -1.91
C ILE A 70 -0.34 -3.30 -2.13
N ASN A 71 -0.89 -2.14 -2.50
CA ASN A 71 -2.33 -1.90 -2.60
C ASN A 71 -3.09 -2.30 -1.32
N GLY A 72 -2.53 -1.93 -0.15
CA GLY A 72 -3.13 -2.18 1.15
C GLY A 72 -2.98 -3.61 1.69
N LYS A 73 -2.28 -4.50 0.95
CA LYS A 73 -2.08 -5.89 1.34
C LYS A 73 -0.61 -6.19 1.59
N GLY A 74 -0.33 -6.88 2.69
CA GLY A 74 1.00 -7.32 3.06
C GLY A 74 0.91 -8.46 4.07
N ASN A 75 2.02 -9.15 4.25
CA ASN A 75 2.11 -10.28 5.17
C ASN A 75 3.07 -9.97 6.32
N TYR A 76 2.76 -10.49 7.49
CA TYR A 76 3.59 -10.40 8.69
C TYR A 76 3.89 -11.79 9.23
N ASN A 77 5.11 -11.98 9.76
CA ASN A 77 5.52 -13.17 10.50
C ASN A 77 5.28 -14.51 9.76
N CYS A 78 5.75 -14.58 8.51
CA CYS A 78 5.65 -15.75 7.65
C CYS A 78 6.78 -16.78 7.83
N SER A 79 7.69 -16.57 8.80
CA SER A 79 8.86 -17.41 9.00
C SER A 79 8.46 -18.86 9.31
N GLY A 80 9.02 -19.81 8.56
CA GLY A 80 8.73 -21.25 8.70
C GLY A 80 7.65 -21.79 7.77
N LEU A 81 7.01 -20.92 6.96
CA LEU A 81 6.08 -21.34 5.91
C LEU A 81 6.80 -21.46 4.57
N THR A 82 6.36 -22.40 3.73
CA THR A 82 6.86 -22.51 2.36
C THR A 82 6.51 -21.25 1.56
N PRO A 83 7.37 -20.85 0.60
CA PRO A 83 7.06 -19.76 -0.32
C PRO A 83 5.69 -19.98 -0.99
N GLY A 84 4.77 -19.01 -0.86
CA GLY A 84 3.40 -19.09 -1.39
C GLY A 84 2.32 -19.52 -0.39
N ILE A 85 2.69 -19.97 0.82
CA ILE A 85 1.74 -20.46 1.84
C ILE A 85 1.45 -19.44 2.96
N CYS A 86 2.10 -18.27 2.99
CA CYS A 86 1.82 -17.27 4.03
C CYS A 86 0.38 -16.75 3.92
N ASN A 87 -0.51 -17.44 4.66
CA ASN A 87 -1.96 -17.32 4.74
C ASN A 87 -2.67 -16.79 3.47
N SER A 88 -2.37 -17.41 2.32
CA SER A 88 -2.96 -17.04 1.02
C SER A 88 -4.49 -17.23 0.95
N THR A 89 -5.10 -17.83 1.97
CA THR A 89 -6.55 -18.02 2.10
C THR A 89 -7.27 -16.85 2.74
N ASN A 90 -6.58 -15.96 3.48
CA ASN A 90 -7.22 -14.76 4.01
C ASN A 90 -7.21 -13.66 2.92
N PRO A 91 -8.37 -13.29 2.36
CA PRO A 91 -8.43 -12.32 1.26
C PRO A 91 -7.94 -10.91 1.64
N GLN A 92 -7.88 -10.60 2.95
CA GLN A 92 -7.45 -9.30 3.47
C GLN A 92 -5.92 -9.11 3.38
N CYS A 93 -5.12 -10.17 3.53
CA CYS A 93 -3.65 -10.09 3.47
C CYS A 93 -3.04 -10.86 2.29
N SER A 94 -3.85 -11.63 1.54
CA SER A 94 -3.41 -12.31 0.32
C SER A 94 -2.78 -11.32 -0.67
N PRO A 95 -1.59 -11.59 -1.22
CA PRO A 95 -0.86 -10.63 -2.05
C PRO A 95 -1.68 -10.04 -3.19
N SER A 96 -1.49 -8.74 -3.45
CA SER A 96 -2.06 -8.07 -4.61
C SER A 96 -1.41 -8.61 -5.89
N THR A 97 -2.18 -9.32 -6.73
CA THR A 97 -1.71 -9.88 -8.00
C THR A 97 -1.95 -8.92 -9.15
N LEU A 98 -0.92 -8.68 -9.96
CA LEU A 98 -1.03 -7.97 -11.24
C LEU A 98 -1.18 -8.99 -12.36
N THR A 99 -2.39 -9.10 -12.91
CA THR A 99 -2.66 -9.98 -14.05
C THR A 99 -2.32 -9.25 -15.34
N VAL A 100 -1.46 -9.87 -16.16
CA VAL A 100 -1.05 -9.34 -17.47
C VAL A 100 -1.49 -10.29 -18.59
N ILE A 101 -1.76 -9.72 -19.77
CA ILE A 101 -2.09 -10.48 -20.98
C ILE A 101 -0.82 -10.58 -21.84
N PRO A 102 -0.34 -11.80 -22.20
CA PRO A 102 0.80 -11.94 -23.09
C PRO A 102 0.59 -11.19 -24.41
N GLY A 103 1.60 -10.40 -24.82
CA GLY A 103 1.53 -9.58 -26.02
C GLY A 103 1.00 -8.17 -25.81
N ASN A 104 0.40 -7.88 -24.65
CA ASN A 104 -0.04 -6.52 -24.29
C ASN A 104 1.09 -5.74 -23.59
N LEU A 105 1.16 -4.44 -23.87
CA LEU A 105 2.00 -3.48 -23.16
C LEU A 105 1.19 -2.87 -22.00
N SER A 106 1.53 -3.27 -20.79
CA SER A 106 1.00 -2.66 -19.56
C SER A 106 1.89 -1.53 -19.07
N VAL A 107 1.28 -0.42 -18.65
CA VAL A 107 1.96 0.70 -18.01
C VAL A 107 1.50 0.86 -16.57
N LYS A 108 2.28 1.65 -15.83
CA LYS A 108 1.93 2.13 -14.50
C LYS A 108 1.95 3.65 -14.58
N ALA A 109 0.78 4.29 -14.58
CA ALA A 109 0.70 5.73 -14.47
C ALA A 109 1.41 6.19 -13.17
N CYS A 110 2.36 7.13 -13.31
CA CYS A 110 3.09 7.73 -12.20
C CYS A 110 2.24 8.75 -11.45
#